data_AF-W9SRW0-F1
#
_entry.id   AF-W9SRW0-F1
#
_cell.length_a   1.000
_cell.length_b   1.000
_cell.length_c   1.000
_cell.angle_alpha   90.00
_cell.angle_beta   90.00
_cell.angle_gamma   90.00
#
_symmetry.space_group_name_H-M   'P 1'
#
loop_
_entity.id
_entity.type
_entity.pdbx_description
1 polymer ?
#
loop_
_entity_poly.entity_id
_entity_poly.type
_entity_poly.pdbx_seq_one_letter_code
_entity_poly.pdbx_strand_id
1 'polypeptide(L)'
;MGAVAERSVSTLKSLLKLYEKEKYILVVNQQERDFEVFVSFKVGASSVSVLRSVWQTYWLHENWNRQDNALDQIARSLSKMEDSYEDFIQQLNQTGWDINEIKLKVPKEVLIYQMDPV
;
A
#
# COMPACT_ATOMS: atom_id res chain seq x y z
N MET A 1 -15.24 -25.28 2.76
CA MET A 1 -15.62 -23.85 2.75
C MET A 1 -15.16 -23.06 3.98
N GLY A 2 -15.14 -23.62 5.21
CA GLY A 2 -14.76 -22.88 6.43
C GLY A 2 -13.28 -22.44 6.56
N ALA A 3 -12.31 -23.32 6.28
CA ALA A 3 -10.88 -23.02 6.51
C ALA A 3 -10.29 -21.91 5.60
N VAL A 4 -10.84 -21.73 4.39
CA VAL A 4 -10.38 -20.68 3.46
C VAL A 4 -10.90 -19.31 3.91
N ALA A 5 -12.18 -19.23 4.31
CA ALA A 5 -12.78 -18.02 4.83
C ALA A 5 -12.07 -17.54 6.12
N GLU A 6 -11.73 -18.46 7.04
CA GLU A 6 -10.99 -18.14 8.26
C GLU A 6 -9.57 -17.60 7.98
N ARG A 7 -8.86 -18.17 6.99
CA ARG A 7 -7.55 -17.66 6.53
C ARG A 7 -7.68 -16.27 5.91
N SER A 8 -8.71 -16.02 5.09
CA SER A 8 -8.94 -14.70 4.51
C SER A 8 -9.21 -13.64 5.59
N VAL A 9 -9.99 -13.98 6.61
CA VAL A 9 -10.28 -13.08 7.74
C VAL A 9 -9.04 -12.81 8.59
N SER A 10 -8.18 -13.80 8.82
CA SER A 10 -6.94 -13.60 9.60
C SER A 10 -5.94 -12.74 8.83
N THR A 11 -5.75 -12.97 7.53
CA THR A 11 -4.92 -12.11 6.68
C THR A 11 -5.43 -10.67 6.64
N LEU A 12 -6.74 -10.46 6.51
CA LEU A 12 -7.33 -9.13 6.54
C LEU A 12 -7.07 -8.41 7.88
N LYS A 13 -7.25 -9.10 9.01
CA LYS A 13 -6.95 -8.55 10.34
C LYS A 13 -5.47 -8.16 10.47
N SER A 14 -4.57 -9.00 9.97
CA SER A 14 -3.13 -8.73 9.99
C SER A 14 -2.77 -7.52 9.13
N LEU A 15 -3.36 -7.38 7.94
CA LEU A 15 -3.17 -6.19 7.09
C LEU A 15 -3.71 -4.92 7.74
N LEU A 16 -4.92 -4.97 8.31
CA LEU A 16 -5.52 -3.82 9.00
C LEU A 16 -4.65 -3.35 10.17
N LYS A 17 -4.11 -4.30 10.95
CA LYS A 17 -3.19 -4.00 12.04
C LYS A 17 -1.86 -3.44 11.53
N LEU A 18 -1.30 -4.04 10.47
CA LEU A 18 -0.02 -3.63 9.91
C LEU A 18 -0.05 -2.18 9.40
N TYR A 19 -1.16 -1.77 8.77
CA TYR A 19 -1.34 -0.41 8.25
C TYR A 19 -2.01 0.54 9.25
N GLU A 20 -2.06 0.25 10.56
CA GLU A 20 -2.83 1.08 11.52
C GLU A 20 -2.43 2.57 11.51
N LYS A 21 -1.15 2.86 11.28
CA LYS A 21 -0.59 4.22 11.22
C LYS A 21 -0.69 4.88 9.84
N GLU A 22 -0.95 4.09 8.80
CA GLU A 22 -1.00 4.55 7.42
C GLU A 22 -2.44 4.82 6.96
N LYS A 23 -2.60 5.79 6.06
CA LYS A 23 -3.89 6.12 5.42
C LYS A 23 -4.10 5.41 4.09
N TYR A 24 -3.37 4.33 3.86
CA TYR A 24 -3.56 3.44 2.73
C TYR A 24 -3.34 1.99 3.17
N ILE A 25 -3.71 1.04 2.33
CA ILE A 25 -3.41 -0.38 2.45
C ILE A 25 -2.95 -0.84 1.07
N LEU A 26 -1.87 -1.59 1.03
CA LEU A 26 -1.29 -2.13 -0.19
C LEU A 26 -1.21 -3.66 -0.11
N VAL A 27 -1.60 -4.32 -1.21
CA VAL A 27 -1.49 -5.77 -1.41
C VAL A 27 -0.83 -6.07 -2.76
N VAL A 28 0.00 -7.11 -2.81
CA VAL A 28 0.68 -7.55 -4.04
C VAL A 28 -0.14 -8.66 -4.70
N ASN A 29 -0.36 -8.57 -6.02
CA ASN A 29 -0.96 -9.64 -6.80
C ASN A 29 0.06 -10.77 -6.99
N GLN A 30 -0.11 -11.87 -6.26
CA GLN A 30 0.80 -13.02 -6.34
C GLN A 30 0.48 -13.97 -7.51
N GLN A 31 -0.67 -13.82 -8.14
CA GLN A 31 -1.12 -14.72 -9.21
C GLN A 31 -0.58 -14.32 -10.58
N GLU A 32 -0.16 -13.06 -10.73
CA GLU A 32 0.30 -12.52 -12.00
C GLU A 32 1.77 -12.80 -12.28
N ARG A 33 2.07 -12.91 -13.57
CA ARG A 33 3.46 -13.06 -14.04
C ARG A 33 4.25 -11.78 -13.91
N ASP A 34 3.59 -10.63 -13.94
CA ASP A 34 4.18 -9.33 -13.73
C ASP A 34 3.96 -8.86 -12.29
N PHE A 35 4.83 -7.97 -11.80
CA PHE A 35 4.66 -7.39 -10.47
C PHE A 35 3.53 -6.37 -10.51
N GLU A 36 2.40 -6.71 -9.90
CA GLU A 36 1.23 -5.83 -9.77
C GLU A 36 0.88 -5.63 -8.30
N VAL A 37 0.46 -4.40 -7.98
CA VAL A 37 0.15 -3.97 -6.63
C VAL A 37 -1.16 -3.20 -6.63
N PHE A 38 -2.06 -3.58 -5.72
CA PHE A 38 -3.30 -2.85 -5.49
C PHE A 38 -3.16 -1.99 -4.25
N VAL A 39 -3.50 -0.71 -4.40
CA VAL A 39 -3.50 0.27 -3.31
C VAL A 39 -4.93 0.76 -3.07
N SER A 40 -5.37 0.69 -1.82
CA SER A 40 -6.64 1.27 -1.37
C SER A 40 -6.37 2.38 -0.36
N PHE A 41 -6.99 3.54 -0.55
CA PHE A 41 -6.84 4.69 0.34
C PHE A 41 -7.95 4.71 1.40
N LYS A 42 -7.57 4.97 2.65
CA LYS A 42 -8.50 5.15 3.77
C LYS A 42 -9.03 6.59 3.76
N VAL A 43 -10.17 6.79 4.45
CA VAL A 43 -10.71 8.13 4.68
C VAL A 43 -9.64 9.02 5.32
N GLY A 44 -9.44 10.20 4.72
CA GLY A 44 -8.43 11.19 5.15
C GLY A 44 -7.04 10.97 4.56
N ALA A 45 -6.87 10.11 3.55
CA ALA A 45 -5.64 10.03 2.78
C ALA A 45 -5.32 11.39 2.12
N SER A 46 -4.04 11.78 2.18
CA SER A 46 -3.51 13.01 1.58
C SER A 46 -2.49 12.69 0.48
N SER A 47 -1.92 13.71 -0.17
CA SER A 47 -0.80 13.51 -1.12
C SER A 47 0.36 12.75 -0.48
N VAL A 48 0.62 12.95 0.82
CA VAL A 48 1.63 12.19 1.58
C VAL A 48 1.30 10.69 1.60
N SER A 49 0.03 10.33 1.78
CA SER A 49 -0.40 8.92 1.75
C SER A 49 -0.17 8.29 0.37
N VAL A 50 -0.41 9.06 -0.70
CA VAL A 50 -0.15 8.57 -2.06
C VAL A 50 1.36 8.42 -2.30
N LEU A 51 2.18 9.42 -1.95
CA LEU A 51 3.63 9.35 -2.10
C LEU A 51 4.25 8.20 -1.31
N ARG A 52 3.79 7.97 -0.07
CA ARG A 52 4.18 6.81 0.74
C ARG A 52 3.83 5.49 0.04
N SER A 53 2.62 5.38 -0.52
CA SER A 53 2.24 4.18 -1.26
C SER A 53 3.06 3.94 -2.53
N VAL A 54 3.44 5.02 -3.23
CA VAL A 54 4.32 4.96 -4.42
C VAL A 54 5.71 4.49 -4.02
N TRP A 55 6.28 5.08 -2.96
CA TRP A 55 7.56 4.67 -2.41
C TRP A 55 7.55 3.18 -2.03
N GLN A 56 6.54 2.75 -1.28
CA GLN A 56 6.43 1.36 -0.83
C GLN A 56 6.29 0.41 -2.03
N THR A 57 5.48 0.77 -3.03
CA THR A 57 5.31 -0.01 -4.25
C THR A 57 6.64 -0.17 -4.99
N TYR A 58 7.40 0.91 -5.15
CA TYR A 58 8.71 0.88 -5.79
C TYR A 58 9.70 0.01 -5.00
N TRP A 59 9.77 0.17 -3.68
CA TRP A 59 10.63 -0.65 -2.85
C TRP A 59 10.29 -2.13 -2.97
N LEU A 60 8.99 -2.46 -2.94
CA LEU A 60 8.53 -3.84 -3.13
C LEU A 60 8.90 -4.36 -4.51
N HIS A 61 8.72 -3.59 -5.59
CA HIS A 61 9.11 -3.99 -6.95
C HIS A 61 10.58 -4.43 -7.02
N GLU A 62 11.48 -3.63 -6.42
CA GLU A 62 12.92 -3.90 -6.44
C GLU A 62 13.34 -5.07 -5.53
N ASN A 63 12.57 -5.36 -4.48
CA ASN A 63 12.97 -6.31 -3.43
C ASN A 63 12.05 -7.54 -3.33
N TRP A 64 11.11 -7.70 -4.26
CA TRP A 64 10.11 -8.75 -4.19
C TRP A 64 10.72 -10.14 -4.44
N ASN A 65 10.50 -11.04 -3.50
CA ASN A 65 10.79 -12.45 -3.64
C ASN A 65 9.50 -13.27 -3.57
N ARG A 66 9.12 -13.90 -4.68
CA ARG A 66 7.90 -14.73 -4.77
C ARG A 66 7.90 -15.95 -3.85
N GLN A 67 9.07 -16.37 -3.37
CA GLN A 67 9.20 -17.53 -2.48
C GLN A 67 8.96 -17.15 -1.01
N ASP A 68 9.08 -15.88 -0.66
CA ASP A 68 8.94 -15.39 0.72
C ASP A 68 7.48 -15.04 1.06
N ASN A 69 7.18 -15.00 2.36
CA ASN A 69 5.85 -14.58 2.83
C ASN A 69 5.58 -13.12 2.43
N ALA A 70 4.49 -12.90 1.69
CA ALA A 70 4.12 -11.57 1.22
C ALA A 70 3.84 -10.57 2.34
N LEU A 71 3.21 -11.00 3.43
CA LEU A 71 2.89 -10.10 4.55
C LEU A 71 4.17 -9.65 5.27
N ASP A 72 5.16 -10.54 5.38
CA ASP A 72 6.46 -10.20 5.96
C ASP A 72 7.23 -9.20 5.07
N GLN A 73 7.18 -9.40 3.74
CA GLN A 73 7.78 -8.46 2.79
C GLN A 73 7.10 -7.08 2.82
N ILE A 74 5.77 -7.06 2.91
CA ILE A 74 5.00 -5.82 3.09
C ILE A 74 5.38 -5.15 4.41
N ALA A 75 5.48 -5.89 5.51
CA ALA A 75 5.89 -5.33 6.80
C ALA A 75 7.31 -4.75 6.77
N ARG A 76 8.25 -5.44 6.10
CA ARG A 76 9.61 -4.95 5.88
C ARG A 76 9.63 -3.66 5.06
N SER A 77 8.84 -3.59 4.00
CA SER A 77 8.75 -2.37 3.18
C SER A 77 8.23 -1.17 3.97
N LEU A 78 7.23 -1.36 4.84
CA LEU A 78 6.74 -0.29 5.73
C LEU A 78 7.80 0.16 6.73
N SER A 79 8.51 -0.78 7.35
CA SER A 79 9.62 -0.47 8.26
C SER A 79 10.73 0.31 7.54
N LYS A 80 11.09 -0.08 6.31
CA LYS A 80 12.10 0.65 5.53
C LYS A 80 11.63 2.03 5.11
N MET A 81 10.34 2.20 4.85
CA MET A 81 9.77 3.50 4.55
C MET A 81 9.89 4.46 5.73
N GLU A 82 9.66 3.99 6.97
CA GLU A 82 9.82 4.85 8.16
C GLU A 82 11.23 5.45 8.25
N ASP A 83 12.26 4.69 7.88
CA ASP A 83 13.66 5.13 7.95
C ASP A 83 14.11 6.02 6.77
N SER A 84 13.49 5.89 5.59
CA SER A 84 14.04 6.43 4.33
C SER A 84 13.08 7.33 3.53
N TYR A 85 11.87 7.57 4.05
CA TYR A 85 10.89 8.39 3.35
C TYR A 85 11.31 9.86 3.23
N GLU A 86 12.02 10.42 4.22
CA GLU A 86 12.51 11.80 4.15
C GLU A 86 13.54 11.98 3.03
N ASP A 87 14.47 11.03 2.90
CA ASP A 87 15.45 11.00 1.80
C ASP A 87 14.76 10.94 0.44
N PHE A 88 13.70 10.14 0.31
CA PHE A 88 12.90 10.08 -0.91
C PHE A 88 12.25 11.42 -1.25
N ILE A 89 11.67 12.10 -0.27
CA ILE A 89 11.09 13.43 -0.48
C ILE A 89 12.15 14.44 -0.91
N GLN A 90 13.34 14.40 -0.31
CA GLN A 90 14.45 15.25 -0.71
C GLN A 90 14.87 14.98 -2.16
N GLN A 91 14.94 13.72 -2.58
CA GLN A 91 15.27 13.34 -3.96
C GLN A 91 14.21 13.81 -4.96
N LEU A 92 12.92 13.71 -4.63
CA LEU A 92 11.84 14.25 -5.47
C LEU A 92 11.99 15.76 -5.65
N ASN A 93 12.23 16.51 -4.58
CA ASN A 93 12.45 17.95 -4.64
C ASN A 93 13.67 18.31 -5.52
N GLN A 94 14.77 17.56 -5.38
CA GLN A 94 15.99 17.77 -6.18
C GLN A 94 15.78 17.49 -7.68
N THR A 95 14.83 16.63 -8.03
CA THR A 95 14.48 16.31 -9.42
C THR A 95 13.40 17.23 -9.99
N GLY A 96 13.03 18.28 -9.26
CA GLY A 96 12.09 19.31 -9.72
C GLY A 96 10.61 19.02 -9.44
N TRP A 97 10.31 17.99 -8.64
CA TRP A 97 8.94 17.79 -8.15
C TRP A 97 8.68 18.72 -6.96
N ASP A 98 7.71 19.64 -7.10
CA ASP A 98 7.21 20.38 -5.94
C ASP A 98 6.15 19.57 -5.22
N ILE A 99 6.54 18.90 -4.13
CA ILE A 99 5.66 18.09 -3.29
C ILE A 99 4.43 18.83 -2.74
N ASN A 100 4.50 20.17 -2.63
CA ASN A 100 3.38 21.00 -2.18
C ASN A 100 2.39 21.28 -3.32
N GLU A 101 2.83 21.15 -4.57
CA GLU A 101 2.01 21.29 -5.77
C GLU A 101 1.56 19.95 -6.37
N ILE A 102 2.03 18.81 -5.84
CA ILE A 102 1.55 17.47 -6.21
C ILE A 102 0.06 17.34 -5.83
N LYS A 103 -0.80 17.66 -6.80
CA LYS A 103 -2.25 17.45 -6.76
C LYS A 103 -2.59 16.05 -7.27
N LEU A 104 -2.35 15.05 -6.43
CA LEU A 104 -2.84 13.70 -6.70
C LEU A 104 -4.33 13.67 -6.40
N LYS A 105 -5.14 13.30 -7.39
CA LYS A 105 -6.58 13.11 -7.20
C LYS A 105 -6.80 11.92 -6.26
N VAL A 106 -6.97 12.19 -4.98
CA VAL A 106 -7.46 11.20 -4.02
C VAL A 106 -8.98 11.23 -4.09
N PRO A 107 -9.65 10.11 -4.44
CA PRO A 107 -11.10 10.03 -4.40
C PRO A 107 -11.59 10.39 -2.99
N LYS A 108 -12.43 11.43 -2.90
CA LYS A 108 -13.04 11.84 -1.62
C LYS A 108 -14.21 10.95 -1.20
N GLU A 109 -14.76 10.20 -2.15
CA GLU A 109 -15.94 9.37 -1.98
C GLU A 109 -15.60 7.90 -2.19
N VAL A 110 -16.07 7.06 -1.28
CA VAL A 110 -15.82 5.61 -1.26
C VAL A 110 -16.73 4.94 -2.31
N LEU A 111 -16.15 4.37 -3.36
CA LEU A 111 -16.86 3.56 -4.37
C LEU A 111 -16.89 2.07 -4.02
N ILE A 112 -16.95 1.71 -2.73
CA ILE A 112 -17.25 0.34 -2.34
C ILE A 112 -18.76 0.23 -2.29
N TYR A 113 -19.37 -0.10 -3.42
CA TYR A 113 -20.74 -0.58 -3.44
C TYR A 113 -20.79 -1.86 -2.60
N GLN A 114 -21.49 -1.83 -1.47
CA GLN A 114 -22.02 -3.06 -0.88
C GLN A 114 -22.86 -3.72 -1.97
N MET A 115 -22.38 -4.84 -2.52
CA MET A 115 -23.29 -5.74 -3.21
C MET A 115 -24.20 -6.31 -2.12
N ASP A 116 -25.46 -5.88 -2.12
CA ASP A 116 -26.50 -6.54 -1.33
C ASP A 116 -26.55 -8.02 -1.73
N PRO A 117 -26.70 -8.95 -0.78
CA PRO A 117 -26.82 -10.37 -1.10
C PRO A 117 -28.09 -10.60 -1.94
N VAL A 118 -27.94 -11.30 -3.06
CA VAL A 118 -29.06 -11.88 -3.83
C VAL A 118 -29.55 -13.15 -3.13
#